data_AF-A0A660L132-F1
#
_entry.id   AF-A0A660L132-F1
#
_cell.length_a   1.000
_cell.length_b   1.000
_cell.length_c   1.000
_cell.angle_alpha   90.00
_cell.angle_beta   90.00
_cell.angle_gamma   90.00
#
_symmetry.space_group_name_H-M   'P 1'
#
loop_
_entity.id
_entity.type
_entity.pdbx_description
1 polymer ?
#
loop_
_entity_poly.entity_id
_entity_poly.type
_entity_poly.pdbx_seq_one_letter_code
_entity_poly.pdbx_strand_id
1 'polypeptide(L)'
;MSYDLHGFRVPPGRTVEDWYEDEERERALIAADPTPSAEERAEMERLAAAVHAVDPSAERHDTRDHIEFTNADAVQVSIFREEAGISVPYWYDGERAEAVMVRMQEYAGVLTELGGLTFYDPQTGETVTGPGASDAYDYGVRATQGIAERIAAEPPPPPPPPPPAPPKKRGWLSKLTRRD
;
A
#
# COMPACT_ATOMS: atom_id res chain seq x y z
N MET A 1 -4.52 -6.00 -0.52
CA MET A 1 -3.25 -6.73 -0.74
C MET A 1 -2.66 -6.19 -2.02
N SER A 2 -1.37 -5.88 -1.98
CA SER A 2 -0.60 -5.29 -3.09
C SER A 2 0.68 -6.10 -3.34
N TYR A 3 1.17 -6.01 -4.56
CA TYR A 3 2.54 -6.31 -4.92
C TYR A 3 3.36 -5.05 -4.69
N ASP A 4 4.40 -5.16 -3.88
CA ASP A 4 5.16 -4.02 -3.36
C ASP A 4 6.63 -4.22 -3.65
N LEU A 5 7.26 -3.21 -4.25
CA LEU A 5 8.71 -3.11 -4.38
C LEU A 5 9.24 -1.99 -3.49
N HIS A 6 10.37 -2.25 -2.85
CA HIS A 6 11.02 -1.31 -1.93
C HIS A 6 12.40 -0.90 -2.43
N GLY A 7 12.58 0.38 -2.74
CA GLY A 7 13.82 0.95 -3.24
C GLY A 7 14.65 1.60 -2.14
N PHE A 8 15.90 1.18 -1.98
CA PHE A 8 16.80 1.67 -0.93
C PHE A 8 18.15 2.15 -1.46
N ARG A 9 18.74 3.14 -0.78
CA ARG A 9 20.18 3.39 -0.86
C ARG A 9 20.92 2.45 0.08
N VAL A 10 21.42 1.34 -0.46
CA VAL A 10 22.07 0.29 0.34
C VAL A 10 23.50 0.72 0.73
N PRO A 11 23.86 0.71 2.02
CA PRO A 11 25.23 1.02 2.43
C PRO A 11 26.27 0.03 1.85
N PRO A 12 27.50 0.48 1.55
CA PRO A 12 28.55 -0.41 1.07
C PRO A 12 28.78 -1.60 2.01
N GLY A 13 28.87 -2.81 1.43
CA GLY A 13 29.12 -4.04 2.18
C GLY A 13 27.87 -4.69 2.79
N ARG A 14 26.67 -4.14 2.56
CA ARG A 14 25.39 -4.81 2.88
C ARG A 14 24.68 -5.29 1.63
N THR A 15 23.88 -6.34 1.77
CA THR A 15 22.90 -6.72 0.75
C THR A 15 21.62 -5.89 0.92
N VAL A 16 20.77 -5.85 -0.11
CA VAL A 16 19.48 -5.14 -0.01
C VAL A 16 18.51 -5.87 0.91
N GLU A 17 18.55 -7.21 0.95
CA GLU A 17 17.75 -8.04 1.86
C GLU A 17 18.12 -7.74 3.33
N ASP A 18 19.41 -7.80 3.68
CA ASP A 18 19.88 -7.45 5.03
C ASP A 18 19.50 -6.03 5.44
N TRP A 19 19.41 -5.11 4.47
CA TRP A 19 19.03 -3.72 4.71
C TRP A 19 17.52 -3.52 4.87
N TYR A 20 16.73 -4.29 4.12
CA TYR A 20 15.27 -4.34 4.24
C TYR A 20 14.84 -4.89 5.59
N GLU A 21 15.49 -5.97 6.06
CA GLU A 21 15.17 -6.64 7.33
C GLU A 21 15.79 -5.98 8.57
N ASP A 22 16.56 -4.88 8.41
CA ASP A 22 17.20 -4.20 9.53
C ASP A 22 16.18 -3.45 10.41
N GLU A 23 15.75 -4.11 11.50
CA GLU A 23 14.83 -3.53 12.48
C GLU A 23 15.38 -2.26 13.17
N GLU A 24 16.71 -2.13 13.31
CA GLU A 24 17.31 -0.95 13.95
C GLU A 24 17.16 0.27 13.04
N ARG A 25 17.41 0.08 11.73
CA ARG A 25 17.12 1.07 10.70
C ARG A 25 15.64 1.45 10.71
N GLU A 26 14.73 0.49 10.69
CA GLU A 26 13.29 0.75 10.69
C GLU A 26 12.86 1.56 11.93
N ARG A 27 13.30 1.15 13.13
CA ARG A 27 13.05 1.89 14.37
C ARG A 27 13.61 3.32 14.32
N ALA A 28 14.80 3.50 13.74
CA ALA A 28 15.41 4.82 13.60
C ALA A 28 14.61 5.73 12.65
N LEU A 29 14.08 5.18 11.55
CA LEU A 29 13.22 5.92 10.61
C LEU A 29 11.92 6.36 11.27
N ILE A 30 11.26 5.47 12.03
CA ILE A 30 10.03 5.79 12.76
C ILE A 30 10.26 6.89 13.80
N ALA A 31 11.42 6.90 14.44
CA ALA A 31 11.77 7.90 15.46
C ALA A 31 12.23 9.25 14.87
N ALA A 32 12.66 9.28 13.60
CA ALA A 32 13.18 10.47 12.95
C ALA A 32 12.05 11.44 12.55
N ASP A 33 12.37 12.73 12.43
CA ASP A 33 11.50 13.66 11.72
C ASP A 33 11.55 13.29 10.22
N PRO A 34 10.41 12.91 9.62
CA PRO A 34 10.38 12.47 8.23
C PRO A 34 10.51 13.64 7.24
N THR A 35 10.56 14.87 7.74
CA THR A 35 10.64 16.07 6.89
C THR A 35 12.00 16.15 6.19
N PRO A 36 12.03 16.22 4.86
CA PRO A 36 13.27 16.40 4.12
C PRO A 36 13.81 17.81 4.31
N SER A 37 15.13 17.93 4.31
CA SER A 37 15.83 19.21 4.08
C SER A 37 15.54 19.75 2.68
N ALA A 38 15.93 20.99 2.41
CA ALA A 38 15.73 21.60 1.09
C ALA A 38 16.49 20.85 -0.03
N GLU A 39 17.68 20.33 0.26
CA GLU A 39 18.48 19.57 -0.70
C GLU A 39 17.85 18.21 -0.99
N GLU A 40 17.40 17.51 0.04
CA GLU A 40 16.70 16.23 -0.09
C GLU A 40 15.37 16.40 -0.84
N ARG A 41 14.62 17.47 -0.53
CA ARG A 41 13.41 17.80 -1.29
C ARG A 41 13.73 18.06 -2.75
N ALA A 42 14.81 18.78 -3.06
CA ALA A 42 15.21 19.03 -4.45
C ALA A 42 15.60 17.75 -5.19
N GLU A 43 16.21 16.78 -4.50
CA GLU A 43 16.46 15.44 -5.06
C GLU A 43 15.14 14.68 -5.30
N MET A 44 14.24 14.67 -4.32
CA MET A 44 12.91 14.05 -4.48
C MET A 44 12.17 14.64 -5.69
N GLU A 45 12.25 15.95 -5.90
CA GLU A 45 11.65 16.62 -7.07
C GLU A 45 12.28 16.17 -8.40
N ARG A 46 13.60 15.94 -8.43
CA ARG A 46 14.28 15.40 -9.63
C ARG A 46 13.79 13.99 -9.95
N LEU A 47 13.69 13.14 -8.94
CA LEU A 47 13.18 11.77 -9.11
C LEU A 47 11.70 11.76 -9.51
N ALA A 48 10.90 12.64 -8.90
CA ALA A 48 9.49 12.80 -9.24
C ALA A 48 9.30 13.25 -10.70
N ALA A 49 10.15 14.15 -11.20
CA ALA A 49 10.13 14.54 -12.61
C ALA A 49 10.45 13.37 -13.54
N ALA A 50 11.36 12.48 -13.16
CA ALA A 50 11.69 11.27 -13.93
C ALA A 50 10.53 10.25 -13.92
N VAL A 51 9.91 10.02 -12.76
CA VAL A 51 8.71 9.17 -12.64
C VAL A 51 7.56 9.72 -13.49
N HIS A 52 7.33 11.03 -13.45
CA HIS A 52 6.31 11.67 -14.29
C HIS A 52 6.63 11.59 -15.79
N ALA A 53 7.91 11.54 -16.18
CA ALA A 53 8.29 11.35 -17.57
C ALA A 53 7.98 9.93 -18.08
N VAL A 54 8.02 8.92 -17.20
CA VAL A 54 7.60 7.54 -17.53
C VAL A 54 6.08 7.49 -17.73
N ASP A 55 5.31 8.11 -16.86
CA ASP A 55 3.85 8.17 -16.96
C ASP A 55 3.32 9.59 -16.73
N PRO A 56 3.18 10.39 -17.81
CA PRO A 56 2.65 11.75 -17.71
C PRO A 56 1.18 11.81 -17.30
N SER A 57 0.47 10.67 -17.30
CA SER A 57 -0.93 10.59 -16.91
C SER A 57 -1.13 10.33 -15.42
N ALA A 58 -0.07 9.93 -14.70
CA ALA A 58 -0.13 9.70 -13.26
C ALA A 58 -0.41 11.01 -12.50
N GLU A 59 -1.39 10.96 -11.60
CA GLU A 59 -1.74 12.06 -10.73
C GLU A 59 -0.70 12.19 -9.63
N ARG A 60 -0.20 13.42 -9.44
CA ARG A 60 0.81 13.73 -8.42
C ARG A 60 0.17 14.27 -7.16
N HIS A 61 0.60 13.74 -6.02
CA HIS A 61 0.24 14.20 -4.69
C HIS A 61 1.50 14.57 -3.89
N ASP A 62 1.51 15.78 -3.34
CA ASP A 62 2.61 16.30 -2.55
C ASP A 62 2.24 16.35 -1.07
N THR A 63 3.05 15.71 -0.23
CA THR A 63 2.93 15.81 1.22
C THR A 63 4.16 16.50 1.81
N ARG A 64 4.20 16.58 3.14
CA ARG A 64 5.34 17.12 3.88
C ARG A 64 6.58 16.23 3.75
N ASP A 65 6.40 14.92 3.72
CA ASP A 65 7.45 13.91 3.86
C ASP A 65 7.71 13.09 2.59
N HIS A 66 6.79 13.07 1.63
CA HIS A 66 6.94 12.34 0.38
C HIS A 66 6.25 13.01 -0.81
N ILE A 67 6.58 12.52 -2.01
CA ILE A 67 5.90 12.82 -3.26
C ILE A 67 5.32 11.51 -3.77
N GLU A 68 4.04 11.48 -4.12
CA GLU A 68 3.35 10.29 -4.59
C GLU A 68 2.78 10.49 -5.99
N PHE A 69 2.79 9.41 -6.77
CA PHE A 69 2.09 9.31 -8.04
C PHE A 69 1.10 8.15 -8.00
N THR A 70 -0.13 8.37 -8.46
CA THR A 70 -1.11 7.30 -8.68
C THR A 70 -1.67 7.40 -10.09
N ASN A 71 -1.66 6.30 -10.85
CA ASN A 71 -2.25 6.29 -12.20
C ASN A 71 -3.63 5.61 -12.24
N ALA A 72 -4.24 5.59 -13.43
CA ALA A 72 -5.55 4.98 -13.64
C ALA A 72 -5.57 3.45 -13.42
N ASP A 73 -4.39 2.81 -13.44
CA ASP A 73 -4.19 1.41 -13.08
C ASP A 73 -3.88 1.24 -11.58
N ALA A 74 -4.12 2.27 -10.77
CA ALA A 74 -3.87 2.27 -9.32
C ALA A 74 -2.45 1.82 -8.93
N VAL A 75 -1.49 1.97 -9.85
CA VAL A 75 -0.07 1.82 -9.53
C VAL A 75 0.32 3.07 -8.76
N GLN A 76 0.83 2.87 -7.55
CA GLN A 76 1.26 3.93 -6.66
C GLN A 76 2.78 3.94 -6.59
N VAL A 77 3.39 5.12 -6.75
CA VAL A 77 4.83 5.33 -6.58
C VAL A 77 5.03 6.40 -5.53
N SER A 78 5.65 6.06 -4.40
CA SER A 78 5.92 6.99 -3.30
C SER A 78 7.43 7.22 -3.19
N ILE A 79 7.86 8.48 -3.23
CA ILE A 79 9.26 8.90 -3.17
C ILE A 79 9.47 9.61 -1.83
N PHE A 80 10.30 9.03 -0.97
CA PHE A 80 10.71 9.59 0.31
C PHE A 80 12.14 10.13 0.22
N ARG A 81 12.63 10.71 1.32
CA ARG A 81 14.01 11.21 1.47
C ARG A 81 15.07 10.14 1.15
N GLU A 82 14.90 8.94 1.70
CA GLU A 82 15.93 7.88 1.69
C GLU A 82 15.51 6.62 0.92
N GLU A 83 14.23 6.50 0.59
CA GLU A 83 13.64 5.30 0.01
C GLU A 83 12.53 5.64 -0.99
N ALA A 84 12.11 4.63 -1.76
CA ALA A 84 10.92 4.70 -2.58
C ALA A 84 10.11 3.41 -2.44
N GLY A 85 8.79 3.52 -2.57
CA GLY A 85 7.87 2.39 -2.65
C GLY A 85 7.14 2.39 -3.97
N ILE A 86 6.90 1.21 -4.54
CA ILE A 86 6.01 1.04 -5.68
C ILE A 86 5.01 -0.05 -5.33
N SER A 87 3.71 0.23 -5.47
CA SER A 87 2.64 -0.69 -5.09
C SER A 87 1.68 -0.92 -6.26
N VAL A 88 1.29 -2.17 -6.49
CA VAL A 88 0.30 -2.59 -7.49
C VAL A 88 -0.76 -3.48 -6.83
N PRO A 89 -2.06 -3.19 -6.96
CA PRO A 89 -3.10 -4.05 -6.41
C PRO A 89 -3.21 -5.40 -7.16
N TYR A 90 -3.54 -6.49 -6.45
CA TYR A 90 -3.68 -7.86 -7.01
C TYR A 90 -5.00 -8.15 -7.75
N TRP A 91 -5.55 -7.19 -8.49
CA TRP A 91 -6.82 -7.38 -9.22
C TRP A 91 -6.67 -7.47 -10.75
N TYR A 92 -5.44 -7.40 -11.26
CA TYR A 92 -5.17 -7.56 -12.69
C TYR A 92 -4.91 -9.01 -13.05
N ASP A 93 -5.22 -9.37 -14.29
CA ASP A 93 -4.92 -10.66 -14.88
C ASP A 93 -4.47 -10.50 -16.36
N GLY A 94 -3.85 -11.57 -16.89
CA GLY A 94 -3.44 -11.66 -18.30
C GLY A 94 -2.60 -10.49 -18.78
N GLU A 95 -2.88 -10.00 -19.98
CA GLU A 95 -2.14 -8.90 -20.62
C GLU A 95 -2.11 -7.61 -19.77
N ARG A 96 -3.14 -7.39 -18.95
CA ARG A 96 -3.18 -6.21 -18.09
C ARG A 96 -2.26 -6.36 -16.89
N ALA A 97 -2.16 -7.56 -16.31
CA ALA A 97 -1.16 -7.86 -15.27
C ALA A 97 0.26 -7.66 -15.81
N GLU A 98 0.56 -8.18 -17.00
CA GLU A 98 1.86 -7.97 -17.64
C GLU A 98 2.16 -6.47 -17.84
N ALA A 99 1.19 -5.70 -18.36
CA ALA A 99 1.37 -4.27 -18.60
C ALA A 99 1.63 -3.46 -17.32
N VAL A 100 0.93 -3.75 -16.21
CA VAL A 100 1.18 -3.03 -14.95
C VAL A 100 2.52 -3.42 -14.34
N MET A 101 2.95 -4.69 -14.47
CA MET A 101 4.26 -5.13 -13.98
C MET A 101 5.42 -4.55 -14.80
N VAL A 102 5.25 -4.41 -16.12
CA VAL A 102 6.23 -3.70 -16.96
C VAL A 102 6.35 -2.25 -16.51
N ARG A 103 5.23 -1.54 -16.32
CA ARG A 103 5.26 -0.15 -15.85
C ARG A 103 5.89 -0.01 -14.45
N MET A 104 5.59 -0.94 -13.56
CA MET A 104 6.20 -1.00 -12.22
C MET A 104 7.74 -1.06 -12.32
N GLN A 105 8.26 -1.89 -13.23
CA GLN A 105 9.70 -2.00 -13.46
C GLN A 105 10.29 -0.78 -14.18
N GLU A 106 9.55 -0.10 -15.05
CA GLU A 106 9.99 1.17 -15.65
C GLU A 106 10.19 2.25 -14.58
N TYR A 107 9.27 2.36 -13.62
CA TYR A 107 9.44 3.24 -12.46
C TYR A 107 10.65 2.86 -11.61
N ALA A 108 10.80 1.57 -11.29
CA ALA A 108 11.95 1.07 -10.54
C ALA A 108 13.27 1.39 -11.28
N GLY A 109 13.30 1.19 -12.60
CA GLY A 109 14.45 1.45 -13.46
C GLY A 109 14.92 2.90 -13.42
N VAL A 110 14.01 3.86 -13.60
CA VAL A 110 14.40 5.29 -13.55
C VAL A 110 14.86 5.73 -12.17
N LEU A 111 14.26 5.19 -11.11
CA LEU A 111 14.64 5.47 -9.73
C LEU A 111 15.98 4.82 -9.35
N THR A 112 16.30 3.66 -9.92
CA THR A 112 17.63 3.04 -9.82
C THR A 112 18.67 3.85 -10.57
N GLU A 113 18.42 4.20 -11.84
CA GLU A 113 19.39 4.90 -12.69
C GLU A 113 19.72 6.30 -12.16
N LEU A 114 18.71 7.07 -11.75
CA LEU A 114 18.90 8.46 -11.35
C LEU A 114 19.10 8.63 -9.83
N GLY A 115 18.41 7.83 -9.02
CA GLY A 115 18.43 7.95 -7.56
C GLY A 115 19.43 7.04 -6.86
N GLY A 116 20.05 6.12 -7.60
CA GLY A 116 20.95 5.10 -7.05
C GLY A 116 20.24 4.11 -6.13
N LEU A 117 18.92 3.93 -6.30
CA LEU A 117 18.14 3.00 -5.49
C LEU A 117 18.32 1.56 -5.97
N THR A 118 18.43 0.63 -5.03
CA THR A 118 18.32 -0.82 -5.29
C THR A 118 16.93 -1.27 -4.86
N PHE A 119 16.13 -1.79 -5.80
CA PHE A 119 14.79 -2.28 -5.52
C PHE A 119 14.81 -3.75 -5.10
N TYR A 120 14.24 -4.02 -3.94
CA TYR A 120 14.01 -5.34 -3.39
C TYR A 120 12.54 -5.74 -3.55
N ASP A 121 12.35 -6.99 -3.91
CA ASP A 121 11.07 -7.64 -4.08
C ASP A 121 10.87 -8.65 -2.94
N PRO A 122 10.13 -8.30 -1.87
CA PRO A 122 9.91 -9.19 -0.73
C PRO A 122 9.05 -10.42 -1.07
N GLN A 123 8.36 -10.44 -2.21
CA GLN A 123 7.54 -11.57 -2.65
C GLN A 123 8.39 -12.69 -3.27
N THR A 124 9.53 -12.33 -3.86
CA THR A 124 10.48 -13.26 -4.50
C THR A 124 11.79 -13.42 -3.73
N GLY A 125 12.15 -12.46 -2.88
CA GLY A 125 13.44 -12.38 -2.22
C GLY A 125 14.56 -11.89 -3.15
N GLU A 126 14.22 -11.26 -4.27
CA GLU A 126 15.20 -10.88 -5.30
C GLU A 126 15.32 -9.36 -5.47
N THR A 127 16.46 -8.94 -6.02
CA THR A 127 16.64 -7.56 -6.51
C THR A 127 16.03 -7.45 -7.90
N VAL A 128 15.29 -6.38 -8.14
CA VAL A 128 14.72 -6.10 -9.46
C VAL A 128 15.84 -5.74 -10.44
N THR A 129 16.12 -6.66 -11.37
CA THR A 129 17.18 -6.53 -12.39
C THR A 129 16.60 -6.76 -13.79
N GLY A 130 15.64 -5.92 -14.18
CA GLY A 130 14.93 -6.02 -15.47
C GLY A 130 13.66 -6.89 -15.40
N PRO A 131 13.11 -7.31 -16.55
CA PRO A 131 11.79 -7.95 -16.59
C PRO A 131 11.75 -9.37 -16.04
N GLY A 132 11.00 -9.57 -14.94
CA GLY A 132 10.86 -10.89 -14.29
C GLY A 132 9.75 -11.06 -13.23
N ALA A 133 9.09 -10.01 -12.75
CA ALA A 133 8.17 -10.07 -11.60
C ALA A 133 6.78 -10.72 -11.84
N SER A 134 6.49 -11.22 -13.06
CA SER A 134 5.13 -11.63 -13.45
C SER A 134 4.63 -12.87 -12.68
N ASP A 135 5.48 -13.87 -12.44
CA ASP A 135 5.06 -15.14 -11.84
C ASP A 135 4.59 -14.97 -10.38
N ALA A 136 5.28 -14.14 -9.61
CA ALA A 136 4.92 -13.82 -8.23
C ALA A 136 3.63 -13.00 -8.16
N TYR A 137 3.44 -12.07 -9.11
CA TYR A 137 2.20 -11.31 -9.23
C TYR A 137 0.99 -12.24 -9.49
N ASP A 138 1.10 -13.15 -10.46
CA ASP A 138 0.03 -14.11 -10.80
C ASP A 138 -0.31 -15.06 -9.64
N TYR A 139 0.68 -15.41 -8.83
CA TYR A 139 0.44 -16.16 -7.59
C TYR A 139 -0.39 -15.33 -6.59
N GLY A 140 -0.02 -14.07 -6.37
CA GLY A 140 -0.73 -13.17 -5.46
C GLY A 140 -2.17 -12.86 -5.90
N VAL A 141 -2.41 -12.74 -7.22
CA VAL A 141 -3.76 -12.61 -7.80
C VAL A 141 -4.61 -13.82 -7.43
N ARG A 142 -4.11 -15.04 -7.70
CA ARG A 142 -4.82 -16.30 -7.40
C ARG A 142 -5.12 -16.44 -5.90
N ALA A 143 -4.16 -16.10 -5.04
CA ALA A 143 -4.35 -16.13 -3.60
C ALA A 143 -5.43 -15.14 -3.14
N THR A 144 -5.44 -13.92 -3.69
CA THR A 144 -6.41 -12.87 -3.35
C THR A 144 -7.82 -13.23 -3.83
N GLN A 145 -7.94 -13.76 -5.06
CA GLN A 145 -9.22 -14.23 -5.60
C GLN A 145 -9.79 -15.40 -4.77
N GLY A 146 -8.96 -16.37 -4.36
CA GLY A 146 -9.40 -17.48 -3.52
C GLY A 146 -9.93 -17.06 -2.14
N ILE A 147 -9.41 -15.96 -1.58
CA ILE A 147 -9.96 -15.36 -0.34
C ILE A 147 -11.31 -14.70 -0.62
N ALA A 148 -11.43 -13.92 -1.70
CA ALA A 148 -12.67 -13.25 -2.08
C ALA A 148 -13.81 -14.26 -2.32
N GLU A 149 -13.51 -15.36 -3.01
CA GLU A 149 -14.46 -16.45 -3.24
C GLU A 149 -14.91 -17.11 -1.93
N ARG A 150 -14.01 -17.32 -0.97
CA ARG A 150 -14.35 -17.88 0.35
C ARG A 150 -15.28 -16.95 1.13
N ILE A 151 -15.03 -15.65 1.12
CA ILE A 151 -15.90 -14.65 1.76
C ILE A 151 -17.27 -14.63 1.08
N ALA A 152 -17.31 -14.67 -0.25
CA ALA A 152 -18.57 -14.68 -1.00
C ALA A 152 -19.38 -15.98 -0.80
N ALA A 153 -18.70 -17.10 -0.52
CA ALA A 153 -19.34 -18.39 -0.25
C ALA A 153 -19.82 -18.54 1.21
N GLU A 154 -19.44 -17.64 2.11
CA GLU A 154 -19.89 -17.69 3.50
C GLU A 154 -21.35 -17.20 3.60
N PRO A 155 -22.28 -18.00 4.16
CA PRO A 155 -23.65 -17.57 4.32
C PRO A 155 -23.71 -16.35 5.25
N PRO A 156 -24.59 -15.36 4.98
CA PRO A 156 -24.68 -14.18 5.83
C PRO A 156 -24.98 -14.60 7.28
N PRO A 157 -24.46 -13.86 8.28
CA PRO A 157 -24.74 -14.16 9.66
C PRO A 157 -26.25 -14.17 9.90
N PRO A 158 -26.77 -15.09 10.74
CA PRO A 158 -28.19 -15.11 11.05
C PRO A 158 -28.63 -13.75 11.62
N PRO A 159 -29.87 -13.31 11.36
CA PRO A 159 -30.36 -12.05 11.91
C PRO A 159 -30.27 -12.06 13.44
N PRO A 160 -29.98 -10.91 14.07
CA PRO A 160 -29.94 -10.82 15.52
C PRO A 160 -31.29 -11.21 16.13
N PRO A 161 -31.32 -11.83 17.32
CA PRO A 161 -32.57 -12.18 17.99
C PRO A 161 -33.42 -10.91 18.24
N PRO A 162 -34.76 -11.01 18.21
CA PRO A 162 -35.61 -9.86 18.50
C PRO A 162 -35.32 -9.32 19.91
N PRO A 163 -35.41 -7.99 20.12
CA PRO A 163 -35.22 -7.40 21.43
C PRO A 163 -36.24 -7.98 22.43
N PRO A 164 -35.86 -8.13 23.72
CA PRO A 164 -36.78 -8.62 24.74
C PRO A 164 -38.02 -7.72 24.81
N ALA A 165 -39.19 -8.36 24.95
CA ALA A 165 -40.45 -7.63 25.05
C ALA A 165 -40.39 -6.62 26.21
N PRO A 166 -40.88 -5.38 26.03
CA PRO A 166 -40.88 -4.40 27.09
C PRO A 166 -41.69 -4.92 28.29
N PRO A 167 -41.24 -4.68 29.53
CA PRO A 167 -41.96 -5.14 30.71
C PRO A 167 -43.38 -4.57 30.70
N LYS A 168 -44.38 -5.45 30.86
CA LYS A 168 -45.79 -5.06 30.98
C LYS A 168 -45.89 -4.04 32.12
N LYS A 169 -46.29 -2.80 31.80
CA LYS A 169 -46.58 -1.77 32.80
C LYS A 169 -47.63 -2.33 33.78
N ARG A 170 -47.22 -2.70 35.00
CA ARG A 170 -48.15 -2.98 36.10
C ARG A 170 -48.91 -1.68 36.34
N GLY A 171 -50.21 -1.69 36.05
CA GLY A 171 -51.09 -0.54 36.19
C GLY A 171 -51.08 -0.02 37.63
N TRP A 172 -50.54 1.18 37.81
CA TRP A 172 -50.79 2.02 38.97
C TRP A 172 -51.61 3.21 38.50
N LEU A 173 -52.91 3.00 38.31
CA LEU A 173 -53.87 4.09 38.16
C LEU A 173 -55.25 3.64 38.64
N SER A 174 -55.45 3.70 39.95
CA SER A 174 -56.80 3.86 40.52
C SER A 174 -56.70 4.09 42.02
N LYS A 175 -56.76 5.36 42.43
CA LYS A 175 -57.77 5.94 43.35
C LYS A 175 -57.29 7.31 43.83
N LEU A 176 -57.56 8.33 43.03
CA LEU A 176 -57.66 9.72 43.49
C LEU A 176 -59.09 10.21 43.20
N THR A 177 -59.97 10.03 44.19
CA THR A 177 -61.32 10.61 44.33
C THR A 177 -61.69 10.37 45.79
N ARG A 178 -62.01 11.32 46.68
CA ARG A 178 -62.61 12.66 46.61
C ARG A 178 -62.15 13.47 47.84
N ARG A 179 -62.18 14.80 47.71
CA ARG A 179 -62.33 15.78 48.80
C ARG A 179 -63.68 15.57 49.50
N ASP A 180 -63.71 15.65 50.83
CA ASP A 180 -64.09 16.86 51.59
C ASP A 180 -63.51 16.79 53.01
#